data_AF-A0A522NAI6-F1
#
_entry.id   AF-A0A522NAI6-F1
#
_cell.length_a   1.000
_cell.length_b   1.000
_cell.length_c   1.000
_cell.angle_alpha   90.00
_cell.angle_beta   90.00
_cell.angle_gamma   90.00
#
_symmetry.space_group_name_H-M   'P 1'
#
loop_
_entity.id
_entity.type
_entity.pdbx_description
1 polymer ?
#
loop_
_entity_poly.entity_id
_entity_poly.type
_entity_poly.pdbx_seq_one_letter_code
_entity_poly.pdbx_strand_id
1 'polypeptide(L)'
;MSNVKQTKIVRKVGEKSLLTKAERSVSGVALAQTGQREGGGKWLKSAHHDGVNVLLTKYADKKTGNVVVDRLVDGTGFTKKNLAGTLGISMDAMYRADRVNSPATQVRMREMLEILGRITDWAGGEVQAMAWYRGQPIPAFGGRTAESLVKSNQAGPLRDYLDHMAMGGFA
;
A
#
# COMPACT_ATOMS: atom_id res chain seq x y z
N MET A 1 32.29 -29.15 -58.19
CA MET A 1 32.95 -29.65 -56.96
C MET A 1 32.07 -29.20 -55.78
N SER A 2 31.11 -30.04 -55.37
CA SER A 2 31.08 -30.79 -54.07
C SER A 2 30.96 -29.86 -52.85
N ASN A 3 29.79 -29.59 -52.25
CA ASN A 3 28.84 -30.42 -51.46
C ASN A 3 29.43 -31.00 -50.15
N VAL A 4 29.00 -30.50 -48.98
CA VAL A 4 28.67 -31.27 -47.75
C VAL A 4 27.67 -30.47 -46.88
N LYS A 5 26.66 -31.17 -46.35
CA LYS A 5 25.50 -30.74 -45.54
C LYS A 5 25.80 -30.57 -44.04
N GLN A 6 24.79 -30.09 -43.29
CA GLN A 6 24.42 -30.32 -41.86
C GLN A 6 24.35 -29.04 -41.00
N THR A 7 23.48 -28.80 -40.00
CA THR A 7 22.26 -29.39 -39.41
C THR A 7 21.69 -28.34 -38.40
N LYS A 8 20.38 -28.38 -38.10
CA LYS A 8 19.62 -27.63 -37.05
C LYS A 8 20.39 -27.33 -35.75
N ILE A 9 20.05 -26.24 -35.05
CA ILE A 9 19.70 -26.22 -33.60
C ILE A 9 18.94 -24.91 -33.26
N VAL A 10 17.73 -25.08 -32.75
CA VAL A 10 16.93 -24.08 -32.04
C VAL A 10 17.45 -23.96 -30.61
N ARG A 11 17.80 -22.76 -30.11
CA ARG A 11 17.82 -22.47 -28.66
C ARG A 11 17.39 -21.04 -28.36
N LYS A 12 16.16 -20.93 -27.86
CA LYS A 12 15.62 -19.79 -27.11
C LYS A 12 16.28 -19.81 -25.73
N VAL A 13 17.08 -18.80 -25.41
CA VAL A 13 17.62 -18.52 -24.07
C VAL A 13 17.14 -17.10 -23.77
N GLY A 14 16.12 -16.89 -22.93
CA GLY A 14 16.21 -17.17 -21.50
C GLY A 14 16.78 -15.95 -20.77
N GLU A 15 16.33 -14.74 -21.12
CA GLU A 15 16.70 -13.50 -20.44
C GLU A 15 15.99 -13.46 -19.09
N LYS A 16 16.65 -14.03 -18.07
CA LYS A 16 16.19 -13.94 -16.68
C LYS A 16 16.39 -12.50 -16.21
N SER A 17 15.35 -11.70 -16.35
CA SER A 17 15.24 -10.37 -15.77
C SER A 17 15.52 -10.43 -14.26
N LEU A 18 16.61 -9.77 -13.86
CA LEU A 18 17.06 -9.61 -12.47
C LEU A 18 16.23 -8.52 -11.79
N LEU A 19 14.91 -8.69 -11.71
CA LEU A 19 14.06 -7.84 -10.89
C LEU A 19 14.35 -8.14 -9.42
N THR A 20 14.72 -7.09 -8.69
CA THR A 20 15.03 -7.13 -7.27
C THR A 20 13.81 -7.64 -6.48
N LYS A 21 14.03 -8.20 -5.29
CA LYS A 21 12.96 -8.78 -4.47
C LYS A 21 11.82 -7.80 -4.17
N ALA A 22 12.12 -6.49 -4.14
CA ALA A 22 11.15 -5.42 -4.00
C ALA A 22 10.24 -5.28 -5.24
N GLU A 23 10.82 -5.33 -6.44
CA GLU A 23 10.07 -5.23 -7.71
C GLU A 23 9.19 -6.46 -7.97
N ARG A 24 9.64 -7.66 -7.59
CA ARG A 24 8.81 -8.88 -7.66
C ARG A 24 7.59 -8.82 -6.74
N SER A 25 7.74 -8.21 -5.56
CA SER A 25 6.61 -8.00 -4.63
C SER A 25 5.61 -7.01 -5.20
N VAL A 26 6.08 -5.95 -5.86
CA VAL A 26 5.23 -4.96 -6.51
C VAL A 26 4.52 -5.53 -7.74
N SER A 27 5.19 -6.36 -8.54
CA SER A 27 4.57 -7.10 -9.65
C SER A 27 3.50 -8.08 -9.19
N GLY A 28 3.65 -8.73 -8.03
CA GLY A 28 2.63 -9.62 -7.47
C GLY A 28 1.33 -8.88 -7.09
N VAL A 29 1.44 -7.66 -6.57
CA VAL A 29 0.29 -6.81 -6.21
C VAL A 29 -0.34 -6.12 -7.43
N ALA A 30 0.46 -5.81 -8.45
CA ALA A 30 -0.05 -5.35 -9.75
C ALA A 30 -0.80 -6.47 -10.50
N LEU A 31 -0.31 -7.72 -10.42
CA LEU A 31 -0.97 -8.89 -10.99
C LEU A 31 -2.28 -9.26 -10.29
N ALA A 32 -2.48 -8.85 -9.03
CA ALA A 32 -3.76 -9.04 -8.34
C ALA A 32 -4.89 -8.14 -8.88
N GLN A 33 -4.55 -7.01 -9.52
CA GLN A 33 -5.50 -6.10 -10.15
C GLN A 33 -5.86 -6.51 -11.58
N THR A 34 -4.97 -7.25 -12.25
CA THR A 34 -5.25 -7.86 -13.56
C THR A 34 -5.80 -9.26 -13.33
N GLY A 35 -7.13 -9.42 -13.38
CA GLY A 35 -7.79 -10.69 -13.13
C GLY A 35 -7.13 -11.90 -13.83
N GLN A 36 -7.20 -13.04 -13.14
CA GLN A 36 -6.82 -14.41 -13.50
C GLN A 36 -5.45 -14.90 -12.99
N ARG A 37 -5.49 -15.58 -11.84
CA ARG A 37 -5.25 -17.04 -11.80
C ARG A 37 -6.25 -17.72 -10.87
N GLU A 38 -6.87 -18.76 -11.40
CA GLU A 38 -7.88 -19.60 -10.75
C GLU A 38 -7.39 -20.12 -9.39
N GLY A 39 -8.21 -19.94 -8.35
CA GLY A 39 -7.93 -20.38 -6.98
C GLY A 39 -8.25 -19.36 -5.87
N GLY A 40 -8.58 -18.12 -6.23
CA GLY A 40 -8.73 -16.98 -5.30
C GLY A 40 -10.03 -16.89 -4.50
N GLY A 41 -10.62 -18.00 -4.04
CA GLY A 41 -11.85 -17.96 -3.24
C GLY A 41 -11.64 -18.08 -1.72
N LYS A 42 -10.43 -18.46 -1.28
CA LYS A 42 -10.22 -18.93 0.10
C LYS A 42 -9.62 -17.88 1.04
N TRP A 43 -8.84 -16.92 0.54
CA TRP A 43 -8.23 -15.87 1.38
C TRP A 43 -9.12 -14.61 1.51
N LEU A 44 -10.07 -14.39 0.60
CA LEU A 44 -10.99 -13.25 0.62
C LEU A 44 -12.04 -13.31 1.74
N LYS A 45 -12.45 -14.51 2.18
CA LYS A 45 -13.40 -14.65 3.29
C LYS A 45 -12.79 -14.44 4.67
N SER A 46 -11.45 -14.57 4.80
CA SER A 46 -10.76 -14.43 6.09
C SER A 46 -10.23 -13.02 6.37
N ALA A 47 -10.08 -12.17 5.35
CA ALA A 47 -9.69 -10.76 5.52
C ALA A 47 -10.84 -9.88 6.08
N HIS A 48 -12.01 -10.47 6.29
CA HIS A 48 -13.24 -9.80 6.72
C HIS A 48 -13.47 -9.85 8.23
N HIS A 49 -12.40 -9.81 9.03
CA HIS A 49 -12.52 -9.77 10.49
C HIS A 49 -12.50 -8.32 11.00
N ASP A 50 -13.73 -7.84 11.23
CA ASP A 50 -14.14 -6.78 12.16
C ASP A 50 -13.50 -5.39 11.98
N GLY A 51 -14.35 -4.35 12.01
CA GLY A 51 -14.01 -2.93 11.82
C GLY A 51 -13.05 -2.29 12.82
N VAL A 52 -12.13 -3.05 13.42
CA VAL A 52 -11.02 -2.56 14.23
C VAL A 52 -9.82 -2.38 13.32
N ASN A 53 -9.52 -1.13 12.97
CA ASN A 53 -8.27 -0.81 12.31
C ASN A 53 -7.08 -1.16 13.22
N VAL A 54 -6.49 -2.34 12.99
CA VAL A 54 -5.37 -2.91 13.77
C VAL A 54 -4.15 -1.99 13.85
N LEU A 55 -3.92 -1.17 12.83
CA LEU A 55 -2.82 -0.20 12.86
C LEU A 55 -3.18 1.03 13.69
N LEU A 56 -4.42 1.50 13.64
CA LEU A 56 -4.84 2.60 14.49
C LEU A 56 -4.78 2.20 15.97
N THR A 57 -5.21 1.00 16.34
CA THR A 57 -5.11 0.53 17.73
C THR A 57 -3.66 0.33 18.16
N LYS A 58 -2.77 -0.09 17.24
CA LYS A 58 -1.33 -0.22 17.49
C LYS A 58 -0.67 1.15 17.75
N TYR A 59 -0.99 2.15 16.94
CA TYR A 59 -0.28 3.44 16.93
C TYR A 59 -0.95 4.57 17.72
N ALA A 60 -2.22 4.44 18.08
CA ALA A 60 -2.92 5.42 18.90
C ALA A 60 -2.63 5.24 20.40
N ASP A 61 -2.67 6.35 21.12
CA ASP A 61 -2.74 6.35 22.58
C ASP A 61 -4.14 5.92 23.02
N LYS A 62 -4.21 4.99 23.97
CA LYS A 62 -5.48 4.37 24.40
C LYS A 62 -6.39 5.33 25.16
N LYS A 63 -5.85 6.39 25.76
CA LYS A 63 -6.62 7.34 26.57
C LYS A 63 -7.16 8.49 25.72
N THR A 64 -6.33 8.99 24.81
CA THR A 64 -6.61 10.18 24.01
C THR A 64 -7.11 9.86 22.60
N GLY A 65 -6.85 8.65 22.08
CA GLY A 65 -7.15 8.28 20.69
C GLY A 65 -6.25 8.97 19.65
N ASN A 66 -5.27 9.76 20.09
CA ASN A 66 -4.33 10.42 19.20
C ASN A 66 -3.24 9.44 18.75
N VAL A 67 -2.85 9.54 17.48
CA VAL A 67 -1.72 8.81 16.92
C VAL A 67 -0.44 9.31 17.57
N VAL A 68 0.31 8.40 18.18
CA VAL A 68 1.60 8.68 18.80
C VAL A 68 2.68 8.57 17.72
N VAL A 69 3.20 9.72 17.28
CA VAL A 69 4.13 9.80 16.14
C VAL A 69 5.40 8.99 16.37
N ASP A 70 5.98 9.03 17.56
CA ASP A 70 7.21 8.29 17.84
C ASP A 70 6.97 6.77 17.69
N ARG A 71 5.85 6.27 18.22
CA ARG A 71 5.47 4.85 18.06
C ARG A 71 5.25 4.47 16.58
N LEU A 72 4.66 5.38 15.80
CA LEU A 72 4.44 5.18 14.37
C LEU A 72 5.76 5.14 13.59
N VAL A 73 6.67 6.07 13.88
CA VAL A 73 8.02 6.15 13.30
C VAL A 73 8.80 4.88 13.61
N ASP A 74 8.81 4.45 14.87
CA ASP A 74 9.53 3.25 15.30
C ASP A 74 8.97 1.98 14.67
N GLY A 75 7.63 1.86 14.58
CA GLY A 75 6.97 0.68 14.02
C GLY A 75 7.05 0.54 12.51
N THR A 76 7.21 1.66 11.79
CA THR A 76 7.27 1.68 10.32
C THR A 76 8.69 1.82 9.76
N GLY A 77 9.67 2.16 10.61
CA GLY A 77 11.03 2.49 10.19
C GLY A 77 11.14 3.83 9.47
N PHE A 78 10.12 4.69 9.55
CA PHE A 78 10.10 5.98 8.90
C PHE A 78 10.76 7.07 9.74
N THR A 79 11.48 7.97 9.08
CA THR A 79 11.82 9.23 9.74
C THR A 79 10.57 10.12 9.82
N LYS A 80 10.51 11.01 10.83
CA LYS A 80 9.49 12.08 10.90
C LYS A 80 9.43 12.89 9.60
N LYS A 81 10.57 13.04 8.91
CA LYS A 81 10.67 13.67 7.60
C LYS A 81 9.88 12.95 6.52
N ASN A 82 10.08 11.65 6.39
CA ASN A 82 9.32 10.85 5.44
C ASN A 82 7.83 10.88 5.76
N LEU A 83 7.46 10.79 7.04
CA LEU A 83 6.07 10.82 7.46
C LEU A 83 5.40 12.17 7.13
N ALA A 84 6.05 13.29 7.43
CA ALA A 84 5.55 14.62 7.06
C ALA A 84 5.33 14.74 5.54
N GLY A 85 6.31 14.27 4.75
CA GLY A 85 6.23 14.23 3.30
C GLY A 85 5.05 13.38 2.80
N THR A 86 4.83 12.21 3.37
CA THR A 86 3.73 11.29 3.03
C THR A 86 2.36 11.88 3.40
N LEU A 87 2.26 12.55 4.53
CA LEU A 87 1.02 13.18 4.96
C LEU A 87 0.76 14.51 4.23
N GLY A 88 1.77 15.12 3.60
CA GLY A 88 1.64 16.43 2.97
C GLY A 88 1.53 17.56 3.98
N ILE A 89 2.13 17.41 5.16
CA ILE A 89 2.17 18.44 6.20
C ILE A 89 3.60 18.95 6.40
N SER A 90 3.74 20.14 6.99
CA SER A 90 5.06 20.72 7.22
C SER A 90 5.85 19.94 8.27
N MET A 91 7.19 20.01 8.15
CA MET A 91 8.08 19.43 9.17
C MET A 91 7.86 20.06 10.55
N ASP A 92 7.62 21.37 10.59
CA ASP A 92 7.35 22.09 11.84
C ASP A 92 6.12 21.51 12.57
N ALA A 93 5.09 21.10 11.81
CA ALA A 93 3.90 20.46 12.37
C ALA A 93 4.16 19.08 13.01
N MET A 94 5.29 18.43 12.68
CA MET A 94 5.68 17.12 13.21
C MET A 94 6.64 17.18 14.41
N TYR A 95 7.33 18.31 14.63
CA TYR A 95 8.27 18.45 15.75
C TYR A 95 7.66 19.10 16.99
N ARG A 96 6.62 19.92 16.84
CA ARG A 96 5.99 20.60 17.98
C ARG A 96 4.81 19.80 18.52
N ALA A 97 4.78 19.63 19.84
CA ALA A 97 3.78 18.81 20.53
C ALA A 97 2.34 19.33 20.35
N ASP A 98 2.13 20.64 20.32
CA ASP A 98 0.83 21.26 20.05
C ASP A 98 0.37 21.01 18.60
N ARG A 99 1.28 21.12 17.63
CA ARG A 99 0.97 20.98 16.21
C ARG A 99 0.75 19.54 15.77
N VAL A 100 1.53 18.61 16.31
CA VAL A 100 1.38 17.17 16.01
C VAL A 100 0.08 16.62 16.57
N ASN A 101 -0.41 17.19 17.68
CA ASN A 101 -1.70 16.86 18.28
C ASN A 101 -2.87 17.69 17.73
N SER A 102 -2.63 18.60 16.79
CA SER A 102 -3.70 19.38 16.18
C SER A 102 -4.72 18.48 15.48
N PRO A 103 -6.02 18.83 15.49
CA PRO A 103 -7.06 18.01 14.86
C PRO A 103 -6.75 17.68 13.39
N ALA A 104 -6.25 18.64 12.62
CA ALA A 104 -5.92 18.46 11.20
C ALA A 104 -4.80 17.42 11.00
N THR A 105 -3.69 17.54 11.72
CA THR A 105 -2.56 16.59 11.64
C THR A 105 -3.00 15.20 12.07
N GLN A 106 -3.79 15.10 13.13
CA GLN A 106 -4.29 13.83 13.65
C GLN A 106 -5.29 13.16 12.70
N VAL A 107 -6.21 13.90 12.08
CA VAL A 107 -7.10 13.37 11.02
C VAL A 107 -6.28 12.78 9.88
N ARG A 108 -5.27 13.51 9.40
CA ARG A 108 -4.37 13.07 8.33
C ARG A 108 -3.66 11.75 8.64
N MET A 109 -3.14 11.61 9.85
CA MET A 109 -2.48 10.38 10.29
C MET A 109 -3.45 9.21 10.41
N ARG A 110 -4.64 9.45 10.96
CA ARG A 110 -5.70 8.43 11.03
C ARG A 110 -6.13 7.96 9.65
N GLU A 111 -6.28 8.88 8.71
CA GLU A 111 -6.59 8.55 7.32
C GLU A 111 -5.60 7.60 6.68
N MET A 112 -4.31 7.91 6.81
CA MET A 112 -3.24 7.04 6.34
C MET A 112 -3.31 5.67 7.02
N LEU A 113 -3.41 5.63 8.35
CA LEU A 113 -3.45 4.36 9.10
C LEU A 113 -4.68 3.51 8.79
N GLU A 114 -5.83 4.11 8.53
CA GLU A 114 -7.05 3.41 8.10
C GLU A 114 -6.88 2.77 6.74
N ILE A 115 -6.28 3.46 5.79
CA ILE A 115 -5.99 2.87 4.49
C ILE A 115 -4.97 1.76 4.61
N LEU A 116 -3.86 1.99 5.32
CA LEU A 116 -2.82 0.98 5.54
C LEU A 116 -3.36 -0.26 6.24
N GLY A 117 -4.18 -0.09 7.27
CA GLY A 117 -4.77 -1.20 8.03
C GLY A 117 -5.65 -2.07 7.15
N ARG A 118 -6.50 -1.45 6.31
CA ARG A 118 -7.35 -2.17 5.34
C ARG A 118 -6.53 -2.97 4.35
N ILE A 119 -5.38 -2.42 3.93
CA ILE A 119 -4.56 -3.05 2.90
C ILE A 119 -3.41 -3.92 3.40
N THR A 120 -3.22 -4.05 4.70
CA THR A 120 -2.06 -4.79 5.24
C THR A 120 -2.10 -6.27 4.87
N ASP A 121 -3.26 -6.91 5.00
CA ASP A 121 -3.37 -8.35 4.85
C ASP A 121 -3.16 -8.80 3.39
N TRP A 122 -3.87 -8.18 2.44
CA TRP A 122 -3.74 -8.51 1.02
C TRP A 122 -2.49 -7.92 0.34
N ALA A 123 -1.86 -6.88 0.92
CA ALA A 123 -0.54 -6.43 0.45
C ALA A 123 0.60 -7.35 0.94
N GLY A 124 0.35 -8.18 1.95
CA GLY A 124 1.35 -9.10 2.52
C GLY A 124 2.21 -8.48 3.62
N GLY A 125 1.70 -7.47 4.33
CA GLY A 125 2.34 -6.84 5.49
C GLY A 125 2.37 -5.31 5.46
N GLU A 126 2.70 -4.68 6.59
CA GLU A 126 2.74 -3.21 6.74
C GLU A 126 3.72 -2.54 5.77
N VAL A 127 4.87 -3.17 5.51
CA VAL A 127 5.89 -2.64 4.59
C VAL A 127 5.38 -2.63 3.15
N GLN A 128 4.73 -3.71 2.71
CA GLN A 128 4.16 -3.85 1.38
C GLN A 128 2.93 -2.94 1.21
N ALA A 129 2.07 -2.83 2.22
CA ALA A 129 0.97 -1.88 2.27
C ALA A 129 1.45 -0.44 2.06
N MET A 130 2.56 -0.08 2.71
CA MET A 130 3.16 1.23 2.55
C MET A 130 3.73 1.46 1.15
N ALA A 131 4.44 0.47 0.58
CA ALA A 131 4.94 0.55 -0.79
C ALA A 131 3.78 0.73 -1.79
N TRP A 132 2.67 0.02 -1.57
CA TRP A 132 1.45 0.19 -2.35
C TRP A 132 0.88 1.60 -2.21
N TYR A 133 0.68 2.06 -0.97
CA TYR A 133 0.11 3.37 -0.65
C TYR A 133 0.82 4.53 -1.37
N ARG A 134 2.15 4.47 -1.43
CA ARG A 134 2.99 5.52 -2.01
C ARG A 134 3.16 5.39 -3.52
N GLY A 135 3.22 4.16 -4.03
CA GLY A 135 3.75 3.88 -5.35
C GLY A 135 2.75 3.33 -6.35
N GLN A 136 1.57 2.87 -5.93
CA GLN A 136 0.63 2.21 -6.82
C GLN A 136 -0.40 3.21 -7.39
N PRO A 137 -0.38 3.44 -8.71
CA PRO A 137 -1.42 4.20 -9.40
C PRO A 137 -2.77 3.48 -9.28
N ILE A 138 -3.84 4.21 -8.96
CA ILE A 138 -5.19 3.65 -8.86
C ILE A 138 -6.00 4.12 -10.09
N PRO A 139 -6.32 3.23 -11.04
CA PRO A 139 -7.01 3.62 -12.28
C PRO A 139 -8.34 4.33 -12.06
N ALA A 140 -9.13 3.90 -11.07
CA ALA A 140 -10.41 4.52 -10.70
C ALA A 140 -10.28 6.01 -10.28
N PHE A 141 -9.07 6.44 -9.92
CA PHE A 141 -8.77 7.82 -9.55
C PHE A 141 -7.81 8.49 -10.54
N GLY A 142 -7.86 8.09 -11.82
CA GLY A 142 -7.03 8.68 -12.87
C GLY A 142 -5.53 8.38 -12.70
N GLY A 143 -5.18 7.22 -12.16
CA GLY A 143 -3.79 6.81 -11.95
C GLY A 143 -3.10 7.49 -10.76
N ARG A 144 -3.84 8.17 -9.89
CA ARG A 144 -3.28 8.76 -8.67
C ARG A 144 -2.99 7.70 -7.62
N THR A 145 -1.95 7.92 -6.81
CA THR A 145 -1.62 7.04 -5.69
C THR A 145 -2.51 7.34 -4.48
N ALA A 146 -2.65 6.37 -3.56
CA ALA A 146 -3.35 6.58 -2.31
C ALA A 146 -2.75 7.75 -1.51
N GLU A 147 -1.42 7.87 -1.48
CA GLU A 147 -0.73 9.02 -0.90
C GLU A 147 -1.23 10.35 -1.49
N SER A 148 -1.33 10.47 -2.81
CA SER A 148 -1.84 11.67 -3.48
C SER A 148 -3.29 11.97 -3.12
N LEU A 149 -4.16 10.96 -3.11
CA LEU A 149 -5.58 11.11 -2.82
C LEU A 149 -5.80 11.62 -1.40
N VAL A 150 -5.08 11.01 -0.45
CA VAL A 150 -5.14 11.34 0.96
C VAL A 150 -4.65 12.80 1.07
N LYS A 151 -3.57 13.21 0.40
CA LYS A 151 -3.08 14.61 0.43
C LYS A 151 -4.07 15.63 -0.12
N SER A 152 -4.94 15.22 -1.04
CA SER A 152 -5.99 16.07 -1.61
C SER A 152 -7.34 15.93 -0.93
N ASN A 153 -7.37 15.44 0.33
CA ASN A 153 -8.60 15.28 1.10
C ASN A 153 -9.62 14.32 0.45
N GLN A 154 -9.15 13.33 -0.30
CA GLN A 154 -9.95 12.29 -0.97
C GLN A 154 -9.78 10.92 -0.29
N ALA A 155 -9.51 10.90 1.02
CA ALA A 155 -9.40 9.67 1.79
C ALA A 155 -10.75 8.93 1.89
N GLY A 156 -11.88 9.65 2.01
CA GLY A 156 -13.23 9.08 2.03
C GLY A 156 -13.56 8.27 0.77
N PRO A 157 -13.54 8.89 -0.43
CA PRO A 157 -13.79 8.17 -1.67
C PRO A 157 -12.85 6.98 -1.89
N LEU A 158 -11.57 7.10 -1.51
CA LEU A 158 -10.62 6.00 -1.58
C LEU A 158 -11.01 4.85 -0.65
N ARG A 159 -11.45 5.14 0.56
CA ARG A 159 -11.95 4.15 1.52
C ARG A 159 -13.14 3.39 0.96
N ASP A 160 -14.13 4.10 0.42
CA ASP A 160 -15.32 3.47 -0.18
C ASP A 160 -14.93 2.54 -1.35
N TYR A 161 -13.98 2.97 -2.18
CA TYR A 161 -13.44 2.15 -3.25
C TYR A 161 -12.73 0.89 -2.74
N LEU A 162 -11.87 1.02 -1.72
CA LEU A 162 -11.18 -0.11 -1.10
C LEU A 162 -12.16 -1.09 -0.44
N ASP A 163 -13.21 -0.58 0.21
CA ASP A 163 -14.25 -1.39 0.84
C ASP A 163 -15.07 -2.15 -0.22
N HIS A 164 -15.41 -1.49 -1.33
CA HIS A 164 -16.05 -2.15 -2.47
C HIS A 164 -15.19 -3.26 -3.08
N MET A 165 -13.88 -3.02 -3.24
CA MET A 165 -12.96 -4.07 -3.73
C MET A 165 -12.87 -5.25 -2.74
N ALA A 166 -12.86 -4.99 -1.44
CA ALA A 166 -12.80 -6.02 -0.41
C ALA A 166 -14.04 -6.92 -0.39
N MET A 167 -15.22 -6.37 -0.71
CA MET A 167 -16.48 -7.12 -0.80
C MET A 167 -16.61 -8.00 -2.06
N GLY A 168 -15.60 -8.02 -2.95
CA GLY A 168 -15.57 -8.89 -4.12
C GLY A 168 -16.34 -8.34 -5.31
N GLY A 169 -15.89 -7.18 -5.82
CA GLY A 169 -16.50 -6.45 -6.94
C GLY A 169 -17.16 -7.32 -8.02
N PHE A 170 -18.48 -7.31 -8.00
CA PHE A 170 -19.33 -7.65 -9.14
C PHE A 170 -20.40 -6.56 -9.25
N ALA A 171 -20.30 -5.78 -10.32
CA ALA A 171 -21.44 -5.32 -11.10
C ALA A 171 -21.21 -5.81 -12.52
#